data_AF-A0A936KBL4-F1
#
_entry.id   AF-A0A936KBL4-F1
#
_cell.length_a   1.000
_cell.length_b   1.000
_cell.length_c   1.000
_cell.angle_alpha   90.00
_cell.angle_beta   90.00
_cell.angle_gamma   90.00
#
_symmetry.space_group_name_H-M   'P 1'
#
loop_
_entity.id
_entity.type
_entity.pdbx_description
1 polymer ?
#
loop_
_entity_poly.entity_id
_entity_poly.type
_entity_poly.pdbx_seq_one_letter_code
_entity_poly.pdbx_strand_id
1 'polypeptide(L)'
;MPIALTPLIETEDEQPPAPESLGLALSGGGYRAMLFHAGSLWRLRDAGLLRHVTRVSSVSGGSIIAARLGLVWHRIDWDDQGESFCRQLVDPIRQLAGETVDWVAAAEGALPFTTVGHQLAKAYGKHLLGDATLQDLPEDGEGPRFVINATNLQSAALWRFSKAYMGDYRVGLAERPHLPLSWAVAASSGYPPILSPFELDGREFEFKPVKGADLNQPGYTRDILLSDGGVYDNLGLEPLWRSCARLLVSDGGGRLAAEEKPLNHMTGQMGRVAGVIDNQVRSLRKRMLMAAYKDRHDSADYRGGTYWSIRTKAESYGVPSMAFPPQRAGQLAAIETRLAALPDEDQMDLINWGYAICDAALRSHVDTSMPIGDWPYPDD
;
A
#
# COMPACT_ATOMS: atom_id res chain seq x y z
N MET A 1 -12.47 -5.19 -33.02
CA MET A 1 -12.05 -5.85 -31.77
C MET A 1 -11.94 -4.78 -30.70
N PRO A 2 -12.51 -4.95 -29.50
CA PRO A 2 -12.14 -4.09 -28.39
C PRO A 2 -10.64 -4.30 -28.13
N ILE A 3 -9.88 -3.22 -28.15
CA ILE A 3 -8.45 -3.24 -27.81
C ILE A 3 -8.41 -3.53 -26.30
N ALA A 4 -7.98 -4.73 -25.91
CA ALA A 4 -7.68 -5.03 -24.52
C ALA A 4 -6.48 -4.17 -24.11
N LEU A 5 -6.72 -3.13 -23.32
CA LEU A 5 -5.71 -2.09 -23.05
C LEU A 5 -4.58 -2.55 -22.11
N THR A 6 -4.66 -3.74 -21.49
CA THR A 6 -3.53 -4.46 -20.88
C THR A 6 -4.02 -5.90 -20.62
N PRO A 7 -3.30 -6.97 -21.05
CA PRO A 7 -3.60 -8.32 -20.56
C PRO A 7 -3.30 -8.36 -19.05
N LEU A 8 -4.28 -8.72 -18.23
CA LEU A 8 -4.08 -8.90 -16.79
C LEU A 8 -3.58 -10.31 -16.53
N ILE A 9 -3.21 -10.64 -15.29
CA ILE A 9 -2.99 -12.03 -14.89
C ILE A 9 -4.35 -12.74 -14.97
N GLU A 10 -4.69 -13.28 -16.14
CA GLU A 10 -6.02 -13.81 -16.47
C GLU A 10 -6.42 -15.01 -15.61
N THR A 11 -5.50 -15.62 -14.84
CA THR A 11 -5.80 -16.79 -14.00
C THR A 11 -6.74 -16.48 -12.84
N GLU A 12 -6.97 -15.22 -12.47
CA GLU A 12 -7.86 -14.84 -11.34
C GLU A 12 -9.13 -14.07 -11.74
N ASP A 13 -9.17 -13.49 -12.94
CA ASP A 13 -10.11 -12.40 -13.28
C ASP A 13 -11.13 -12.74 -14.41
N GLU A 14 -11.29 -14.02 -14.77
CA GLU A 14 -12.31 -14.44 -15.76
C GLU A 14 -13.75 -14.47 -15.18
N GLN A 15 -13.90 -14.54 -13.85
CA GLN A 15 -15.21 -14.51 -13.18
C GLN A 15 -15.47 -13.14 -12.53
N PRO A 16 -16.72 -12.64 -12.55
CA PRO A 16 -17.07 -11.42 -11.83
C PRO A 16 -16.79 -11.61 -10.33
N PRO A 17 -16.36 -10.55 -9.62
CA PRO A 17 -16.03 -10.65 -8.21
C PRO A 17 -17.27 -11.07 -7.41
N ALA A 18 -17.06 -11.92 -6.40
CA ALA A 18 -18.12 -12.33 -5.50
C ALA A 18 -18.77 -11.08 -4.84
N PRO A 19 -20.10 -10.98 -4.73
CA PRO A 19 -20.77 -9.77 -4.20
C PRO A 19 -20.28 -9.32 -2.82
N GLU A 20 -19.84 -10.27 -2.00
CA GLU A 20 -19.31 -10.07 -0.65
C GLU A 20 -17.83 -9.66 -0.61
N SER A 21 -17.11 -9.73 -1.73
CA SER A 21 -15.67 -9.45 -1.78
C SER A 21 -15.37 -7.97 -1.48
N LEU A 22 -14.56 -7.76 -0.44
CA LEU A 22 -14.18 -6.47 0.09
C LEU A 22 -12.66 -6.30 -0.02
N GLY A 23 -12.24 -5.44 -0.95
CA GLY A 23 -10.86 -5.06 -1.15
C GLY A 23 -10.47 -3.85 -0.31
N LEU A 24 -9.30 -3.88 0.31
CA LEU A 24 -8.68 -2.75 1.00
C LEU A 24 -7.39 -2.35 0.29
N ALA A 25 -7.31 -1.10 -0.16
CA ALA A 25 -6.11 -0.54 -0.78
C ALA A 25 -5.41 0.43 0.18
N LEU A 26 -4.10 0.23 0.37
CA LEU A 26 -3.23 1.04 1.23
C LEU A 26 -2.12 1.69 0.39
N SER A 27 -2.25 2.98 0.13
CA SER A 27 -1.39 3.69 -0.82
C SER A 27 0.03 3.97 -0.30
N GLY A 28 0.95 4.27 -1.21
CA GLY A 28 2.32 4.65 -0.86
C GLY A 28 2.45 6.08 -0.31
N GLY A 29 3.47 6.32 0.54
CA GLY A 29 3.80 7.64 1.07
C GLY A 29 4.74 7.67 2.30
N GLY A 30 5.61 6.67 2.45
CA GLY A 30 6.58 6.58 3.56
C GLY A 30 5.92 6.39 4.93
N TYR A 31 6.61 6.77 6.01
CA TYR A 31 6.11 6.61 7.39
C TYR A 31 4.84 7.44 7.67
N ARG A 32 4.70 8.60 7.01
CA ARG A 32 3.47 9.38 7.06
C ARG A 32 2.24 8.56 6.63
N ALA A 33 2.32 7.92 5.47
CA ALA A 33 1.24 7.07 4.98
C ALA A 33 1.03 5.84 5.88
N MET A 34 2.12 5.20 6.31
CA MET A 34 2.07 4.05 7.22
C MET A 34 1.27 4.34 8.50
N LEU A 35 1.54 5.45 9.18
CA LEU A 35 0.84 5.86 10.41
C LEU A 35 -0.61 6.31 10.13
N PHE A 36 -0.84 7.03 9.04
CA PHE A 36 -2.19 7.37 8.60
C PHE A 36 -3.05 6.12 8.33
N HIS A 37 -2.46 5.09 7.73
CA HIS A 37 -3.11 3.80 7.52
C HIS A 37 -3.33 3.05 8.83
N ALA A 38 -2.46 3.17 9.84
CA ALA A 38 -2.70 2.57 11.15
C ALA A 38 -4.00 3.10 11.77
N GLY A 39 -4.25 4.41 11.70
CA GLY A 39 -5.53 5.00 12.10
C GLY A 39 -6.73 4.51 11.30
N SER A 40 -6.57 4.38 9.98
CA SER A 40 -7.61 3.87 9.10
C SER A 40 -7.97 2.40 9.42
N LEU A 41 -6.96 1.56 9.63
CA LEU A 41 -7.13 0.15 10.01
C LEU A 41 -7.78 0.02 11.38
N TRP A 42 -7.39 0.87 12.33
CA TRP A 42 -8.02 0.93 13.65
C TRP A 42 -9.50 1.26 13.53
N ARG A 43 -9.87 2.28 12.74
CA ARG A 43 -11.29 2.59 12.52
C ARG A 43 -12.06 1.45 11.86
N LEU A 44 -11.46 0.79 10.86
CA LEU A 44 -12.05 -0.36 10.19
C LEU A 44 -12.24 -1.55 11.14
N ARG A 45 -11.33 -1.75 12.09
CA ARG A 45 -11.47 -2.74 13.16
C ARG A 45 -12.66 -2.41 14.04
N ASP A 46 -12.75 -1.17 14.55
CA ASP A 46 -13.84 -0.75 15.44
C ASP A 46 -15.20 -0.76 14.73
N ALA A 47 -15.22 -0.56 13.41
CA ALA A 47 -16.40 -0.72 12.57
C ALA A 47 -16.83 -2.19 12.37
N GLY A 48 -16.01 -3.16 12.82
CA GLY A 48 -16.17 -4.58 12.52
C GLY A 48 -15.93 -4.94 11.06
N LEU A 49 -15.43 -4.02 10.23
CA LEU A 49 -15.24 -4.22 8.78
C LEU A 49 -13.91 -4.87 8.44
N LEU A 50 -12.85 -4.62 9.22
CA LEU A 50 -11.50 -5.10 8.90
C LEU A 50 -11.45 -6.63 8.78
N ARG A 51 -12.10 -7.36 9.71
CA ARG A 51 -12.18 -8.83 9.70
C ARG A 51 -12.88 -9.44 8.49
N HIS A 52 -13.61 -8.63 7.71
CA HIS A 52 -14.34 -9.05 6.51
C HIS A 52 -13.62 -8.67 5.21
N VAL A 53 -12.44 -8.03 5.29
CA VAL A 53 -11.62 -7.77 4.11
C VAL A 53 -11.15 -9.10 3.54
N THR A 54 -11.34 -9.27 2.22
CA THR A 54 -10.95 -10.49 1.50
C THR A 54 -9.62 -10.34 0.78
N ARG A 55 -9.23 -9.09 0.42
CA ARG A 55 -7.95 -8.78 -0.20
C ARG A 55 -7.40 -7.47 0.30
N VAL A 56 -6.11 -7.43 0.63
CA VAL A 56 -5.37 -6.21 0.95
C VAL A 56 -4.34 -5.99 -0.15
N SER A 57 -4.39 -4.84 -0.82
CA SER A 57 -3.41 -4.44 -1.82
C SER A 57 -2.66 -3.22 -1.31
N SER A 58 -1.34 -3.24 -1.39
CA SER A 58 -0.51 -2.22 -0.74
C SER A 58 0.67 -1.77 -1.60
N VAL A 59 1.13 -0.55 -1.33
CA VAL A 59 2.27 0.07 -2.01
C VAL A 59 3.16 0.78 -0.99
N SER A 60 4.49 0.63 -1.09
CA SER A 60 5.48 1.43 -0.36
C SER A 60 5.20 1.49 1.15
N GLY A 61 5.03 2.68 1.74
CA GLY A 61 4.62 2.85 3.15
C GLY A 61 3.37 2.06 3.57
N GLY A 62 2.39 1.90 2.68
CA GLY A 62 1.24 1.02 2.89
C GLY A 62 1.62 -0.47 2.95
N SER A 63 2.65 -0.88 2.22
CA SER A 63 3.18 -2.26 2.27
C SER A 63 3.87 -2.60 3.57
N ILE A 64 4.46 -1.62 4.26
CA ILE A 64 5.06 -1.83 5.58
C ILE A 64 4.00 -2.29 6.59
N ILE A 65 2.90 -1.53 6.69
CA ILE A 65 1.82 -1.86 7.61
C ILE A 65 0.99 -3.06 7.15
N ALA A 66 0.77 -3.24 5.83
CA ALA A 66 0.08 -4.41 5.30
C ALA A 66 0.83 -5.71 5.61
N ALA A 67 2.15 -5.73 5.45
CA ALA A 67 2.98 -6.88 5.77
C ALA A 67 2.91 -7.21 7.27
N ARG A 68 2.98 -6.19 8.15
CA ARG A 68 2.84 -6.42 9.59
C ARG A 68 1.45 -6.94 9.95
N LEU A 69 0.39 -6.33 9.40
CA LEU A 69 -1.00 -6.76 9.61
C LEU A 69 -1.19 -8.22 9.19
N GLY A 70 -0.68 -8.63 8.02
CA GLY A 70 -0.76 -10.02 7.56
C GLY A 70 -0.03 -10.97 8.51
N LEU A 71 1.19 -10.62 8.93
CA LEU A 71 1.99 -11.45 9.84
C LEU A 71 1.32 -11.67 11.21
N VAL A 72 0.54 -10.70 11.68
CA VAL A 72 -0.14 -10.78 12.99
C VAL A 72 -1.62 -11.06 12.90
N TRP A 73 -2.16 -11.34 11.71
CA TRP A 73 -3.60 -11.48 11.47
C TRP A 73 -4.27 -12.48 12.43
N HIS A 74 -3.67 -13.66 12.61
CA HIS A 74 -4.16 -14.70 13.51
C HIS A 74 -3.81 -14.49 14.99
N ARG A 75 -3.06 -13.42 15.31
CA ARG A 75 -2.69 -13.03 16.68
C ARG A 75 -3.52 -11.87 17.20
N ILE A 76 -4.33 -11.26 16.34
CA ILE A 76 -5.32 -10.26 16.72
C ILE A 76 -6.53 -11.03 17.26
N ASP A 77 -6.89 -10.72 18.50
CA ASP A 77 -8.16 -11.12 19.08
C ASP A 77 -9.22 -10.15 18.58
N TRP A 78 -10.13 -10.65 17.74
CA TRP A 78 -11.17 -9.83 17.11
C TRP A 78 -12.34 -9.52 18.06
N ASP A 79 -12.38 -10.16 19.23
CA ASP A 79 -13.43 -10.00 20.23
C ASP A 79 -12.97 -9.16 21.44
N ASP A 80 -11.70 -8.73 21.47
CA ASP A 80 -11.18 -7.81 22.49
C ASP A 80 -11.58 -6.33 22.23
N GLN A 81 -11.14 -5.41 23.09
CA GLN A 81 -11.46 -3.98 22.96
C GLN A 81 -10.43 -3.21 22.11
N GLY A 82 -9.44 -3.90 21.54
CA GLY A 82 -8.39 -3.32 20.69
C GLY A 82 -6.98 -3.58 21.20
N GLU A 83 -6.83 -4.16 22.39
CA GLU A 83 -5.55 -4.33 23.07
C GLU A 83 -4.57 -5.19 22.25
N SER A 84 -5.05 -6.30 21.67
CA SER A 84 -4.25 -7.14 20.80
C SER A 84 -3.90 -6.45 19.49
N PHE A 85 -4.85 -5.72 18.88
CA PHE A 85 -4.61 -4.96 17.66
C PHE A 85 -3.54 -3.89 17.88
N CYS A 86 -3.63 -3.11 18.96
CA CYS A 86 -2.64 -2.09 19.30
C CYS A 86 -1.27 -2.74 19.54
N ARG A 87 -1.20 -3.73 20.43
CA ARG A 87 0.06 -4.42 20.79
C ARG A 87 0.73 -5.10 19.61
N GLN A 88 -0.05 -5.74 18.73
CA GLN A 88 0.49 -6.55 17.65
C GLN A 88 0.79 -5.72 16.40
N LEU A 89 0.03 -4.64 16.14
CA LEU A 89 0.15 -3.85 14.92
C LEU A 89 0.58 -2.40 15.18
N VAL A 90 -0.18 -1.65 15.98
CA VAL A 90 0.02 -0.20 16.12
C VAL A 90 1.34 0.13 16.82
N ASP A 91 1.64 -0.54 17.95
CA ASP A 91 2.84 -0.25 18.74
C ASP A 91 4.13 -0.56 17.95
N PRO A 92 4.28 -1.73 17.26
CA PRO A 92 5.44 -1.97 16.42
C PRO A 92 5.58 -0.98 15.25
N ILE A 93 4.46 -0.52 14.69
CA ILE A 93 4.46 0.46 13.60
C ILE A 93 4.93 1.84 14.10
N ARG A 94 4.48 2.26 15.29
CA ARG A 94 4.97 3.47 15.96
C ARG A 94 6.43 3.36 16.35
N GLN A 95 6.85 2.22 16.90
CA GLN A 95 8.25 1.97 17.23
C GLN A 95 9.14 2.12 16.00
N LEU A 96 8.77 1.51 14.87
CA LEU A 96 9.49 1.67 13.61
C LEU A 96 9.50 3.14 13.15
N ALA A 97 8.37 3.85 13.28
CA ALA A 97 8.28 5.26 12.90
C ALA A 97 9.09 6.20 13.81
N GLY A 98 9.47 5.76 15.01
CA GLY A 98 10.36 6.48 15.92
C GLY A 98 11.84 6.34 15.56
N GLU A 99 12.19 5.47 14.64
CA GLU A 99 13.56 5.24 14.21
C GLU A 99 13.81 5.85 12.82
N THR A 100 14.90 6.60 12.67
CA THR A 100 15.38 6.96 11.34
C THR A 100 16.14 5.77 10.84
N VAL A 101 15.61 5.13 9.81
CA VAL A 101 16.40 4.12 9.13
C VAL A 101 17.31 4.87 8.17
N ASP A 102 18.53 5.13 8.63
CA ASP A 102 19.48 6.06 8.02
C ASP A 102 20.10 5.47 6.75
N TRP A 103 19.30 5.49 5.68
CA TRP A 103 19.67 4.98 4.37
C TRP A 103 20.67 5.88 3.63
N VAL A 104 20.80 7.14 4.03
CA VAL A 104 21.69 8.11 3.38
C VAL A 104 23.14 7.79 3.73
N ALA A 105 23.44 7.49 5.00
CA ALA A 105 24.76 6.99 5.40
C ALA A 105 25.10 5.62 4.76
N ALA A 106 24.09 4.79 4.52
CA ALA A 106 24.19 3.49 3.87
C ALA A 106 24.44 3.57 2.35
N ALA A 107 23.88 4.58 1.68
CA ALA A 107 24.06 4.87 0.26
C ALA A 107 25.44 5.46 -0.04
N GLU A 108 25.99 6.30 0.85
CA GLU A 108 27.37 6.80 0.74
C GLU A 108 28.42 5.73 1.07
N GLY A 109 28.07 4.78 1.94
CA GLY A 109 28.97 3.76 2.45
C GLY A 109 28.83 2.37 1.83
N ALA A 110 28.31 2.23 0.60
CA ALA A 110 28.03 0.96 -0.08
C ALA A 110 29.03 -0.14 0.31
N LEU A 111 28.62 -1.00 1.25
CA LEU A 111 29.40 -2.16 1.65
C LEU A 111 29.62 -3.01 0.38
N PRO A 112 30.83 -3.56 0.17
CA PRO A 112 31.07 -4.41 -0.98
C PRO A 112 30.04 -5.54 -0.99
N PHE A 113 29.43 -5.80 -2.15
CA PHE A 113 28.47 -6.90 -2.39
C PHE A 113 27.04 -6.74 -1.83
N THR A 114 26.54 -5.53 -1.53
CA THR A 114 25.12 -5.30 -1.19
C THR A 114 24.56 -4.05 -1.88
N THR A 115 23.25 -4.03 -2.15
CA THR A 115 22.53 -2.85 -2.68
C THR A 115 21.81 -2.09 -1.55
N VAL A 116 21.42 -0.83 -1.81
CA VAL A 116 20.58 -0.04 -0.88
C VAL A 116 19.25 -0.74 -0.62
N GLY A 117 18.64 -1.34 -1.65
CA GLY A 117 17.40 -2.12 -1.52
C GLY A 117 17.54 -3.34 -0.60
N HIS A 118 18.66 -4.06 -0.66
CA HIS A 118 18.91 -5.19 0.26
C HIS A 118 19.17 -4.75 1.69
N GLN A 119 19.82 -3.60 1.90
CA GLN A 119 19.95 -3.01 3.23
C GLN A 119 18.58 -2.59 3.79
N LEU A 120 17.71 -2.03 2.94
CA LEU A 120 16.31 -1.74 3.26
C LEU A 120 15.55 -2.99 3.72
N ALA A 121 15.67 -4.09 2.97
CA ALA A 121 15.08 -5.38 3.36
C ALA A 121 15.61 -5.87 4.71
N LYS A 122 16.93 -5.75 4.96
CA LYS A 122 17.53 -6.16 6.23
C LYS A 122 16.98 -5.36 7.42
N ALA A 123 16.79 -4.04 7.31
CA ALA A 123 16.21 -3.31 8.44
C ALA A 123 14.72 -3.63 8.63
N TYR A 124 13.93 -3.80 7.56
CA TYR A 124 12.55 -4.25 7.73
C TYR A 124 12.46 -5.61 8.43
N GLY A 125 13.36 -6.55 8.11
CA GLY A 125 13.51 -7.81 8.84
C GLY A 125 13.86 -7.56 10.31
N LYS A 126 14.94 -6.81 10.58
CA LYS A 126 15.41 -6.56 11.95
C LYS A 126 14.40 -5.85 12.85
N HIS A 127 13.69 -4.85 12.32
CA HIS A 127 12.90 -3.91 13.14
C HIS A 127 11.40 -4.20 13.15
N LEU A 128 10.86 -4.99 12.21
CA LEU A 128 9.40 -5.18 12.12
C LEU A 128 8.95 -6.61 11.79
N LEU A 129 9.63 -7.28 10.85
CA LEU A 129 9.11 -8.50 10.20
C LEU A 129 9.83 -9.78 10.63
N GLY A 130 10.99 -9.67 11.30
CA GLY A 130 11.83 -10.81 11.64
C GLY A 130 12.28 -11.60 10.40
N ASP A 131 12.33 -12.92 10.56
CA ASP A 131 12.65 -13.87 9.48
C ASP A 131 11.40 -14.36 8.71
N ALA A 132 10.27 -13.66 8.85
CA ALA A 132 9.03 -14.05 8.19
C ALA A 132 9.16 -13.99 6.66
N THR A 133 8.43 -14.88 6.01
CA THR A 133 8.35 -15.05 4.56
C THR A 133 6.95 -14.74 4.05
N LEU A 134 6.77 -14.67 2.73
CA LEU A 134 5.44 -14.60 2.13
C LEU A 134 4.52 -15.76 2.54
N GLN A 135 5.10 -16.90 2.95
CA GLN A 135 4.33 -18.08 3.37
C GLN A 135 3.74 -17.95 4.78
N ASP A 136 4.20 -16.98 5.58
CA ASP A 136 3.68 -16.68 6.93
C ASP A 136 2.46 -15.75 6.90
N LEU A 137 2.07 -15.26 5.72
CA LEU A 137 0.82 -14.52 5.54
C LEU A 137 -0.40 -15.49 5.58
N PRO A 138 -1.63 -14.98 5.83
CA PRO A 138 -2.83 -15.80 5.79
C PRO A 138 -3.05 -16.42 4.41
N GLU A 139 -3.54 -17.67 4.37
CA GLU A 139 -4.04 -18.28 3.15
C GLU A 139 -5.50 -17.85 2.90
N ASP A 140 -5.96 -17.98 1.65
CA ASP A 140 -7.35 -17.69 1.30
C ASP A 140 -8.31 -18.54 2.15
N GLY A 141 -9.30 -17.90 2.77
CA GLY A 141 -10.25 -18.55 3.67
C GLY A 141 -9.85 -18.52 5.15
N GLU A 142 -8.56 -18.29 5.46
CA GLU A 142 -8.08 -18.06 6.83
C GLU A 142 -8.00 -16.55 7.16
N GLY A 143 -7.86 -15.72 6.12
CA GLY A 143 -7.85 -14.27 6.20
C GLY A 143 -7.83 -13.63 4.80
N PRO A 144 -7.58 -12.32 4.70
CA PRO A 144 -7.43 -11.66 3.43
C PRO A 144 -6.16 -12.11 2.73
N ARG A 145 -6.22 -12.18 1.41
CA ARG A 145 -5.01 -12.26 0.60
C ARG A 145 -4.28 -10.93 0.62
N PHE A 146 -3.03 -10.93 1.07
CA PHE A 146 -2.16 -9.76 1.00
C PHE A 146 -1.37 -9.74 -0.31
N VAL A 147 -1.46 -8.62 -1.03
CA VAL A 147 -0.76 -8.37 -2.29
C VAL A 147 0.10 -7.11 -2.14
N ILE A 148 1.41 -7.31 -2.05
CA ILE A 148 2.39 -6.24 -1.97
C ILE A 148 2.87 -5.93 -3.40
N ASN A 149 2.74 -4.67 -3.83
CA ASN A 149 2.98 -4.29 -5.22
C ASN A 149 4.35 -3.62 -5.41
N ALA A 150 5.04 -4.01 -6.48
CA ALA A 150 6.23 -3.35 -7.01
C ALA A 150 6.07 -3.13 -8.52
N THR A 151 6.98 -2.38 -9.13
CA THR A 151 7.01 -2.14 -10.58
C THR A 151 8.18 -2.90 -11.18
N ASN A 152 7.93 -3.79 -12.14
CA ASN A 152 9.00 -4.46 -12.88
C ASN A 152 9.51 -3.52 -13.98
N LEU A 153 10.76 -3.09 -13.88
CA LEU A 153 11.39 -2.15 -14.82
C LEU A 153 11.70 -2.79 -16.17
N GLN A 154 11.83 -4.12 -16.24
CA GLN A 154 12.09 -4.84 -17.50
C GLN A 154 10.81 -5.08 -18.29
N SER A 155 9.73 -5.52 -17.62
CA SER A 155 8.44 -5.81 -18.27
C SER A 155 7.51 -4.59 -18.35
N ALA A 156 7.84 -3.50 -17.65
CA ALA A 156 6.99 -2.31 -17.48
C ALA A 156 5.59 -2.64 -16.94
N ALA A 157 5.47 -3.72 -16.14
CA ALA A 157 4.23 -4.20 -15.57
C ALA A 157 4.26 -4.17 -14.04
N LEU A 158 3.08 -4.31 -13.43
CA LEU A 158 2.93 -4.46 -12.00
C LEU A 158 3.44 -5.84 -11.56
N TRP A 159 4.46 -5.85 -10.71
CA TRP A 159 4.93 -7.04 -10.04
C TRP A 159 4.18 -7.22 -8.72
N ARG A 160 3.65 -8.41 -8.48
CA ARG A 160 2.83 -8.72 -7.31
C ARG A 160 3.55 -9.74 -6.45
N PHE A 161 3.64 -9.49 -5.14
CA PHE A 161 4.09 -10.45 -4.14
C PHE A 161 2.91 -10.86 -3.27
N SER A 162 2.70 -12.17 -3.09
CA SER A 162 1.68 -12.73 -2.22
C SER A 162 2.11 -14.11 -1.71
N LYS A 163 1.38 -14.67 -0.75
CA LYS A 163 1.56 -16.07 -0.34
C LYS A 163 1.36 -17.05 -1.50
N ALA A 164 0.34 -16.83 -2.32
CA ALA A 164 -0.05 -17.74 -3.39
C ALA A 164 0.95 -17.71 -4.57
N TYR A 165 1.47 -16.53 -4.90
CA TYR A 165 2.37 -16.35 -6.04
C TYR A 165 3.20 -15.07 -5.96
N MET A 166 4.24 -15.02 -6.79
CA MET A 166 5.00 -13.81 -7.11
C MET A 166 5.23 -13.71 -8.62
N GLY A 167 5.08 -12.52 -9.20
CA GLY A 167 5.39 -12.30 -10.62
C GLY A 167 4.55 -11.20 -11.28
N ASP A 168 4.60 -11.16 -12.61
CA ASP A 168 3.75 -10.34 -13.46
C ASP A 168 3.20 -11.14 -14.64
N TYR A 169 2.18 -10.62 -15.32
CA TYR A 169 1.47 -11.36 -16.39
C TYR A 169 2.32 -11.63 -17.64
N ARG A 170 3.37 -10.82 -17.88
CA ARG A 170 4.23 -10.94 -19.06
C ARG A 170 5.33 -11.97 -18.84
N VAL A 171 5.92 -11.95 -17.65
CA VAL A 171 7.01 -12.84 -17.25
C VAL A 171 6.48 -14.22 -16.82
N GLY A 172 5.32 -14.27 -16.17
CA GLY A 172 4.78 -15.47 -15.53
C GLY A 172 4.90 -15.42 -14.02
N LEU A 173 4.42 -16.47 -13.36
CA LEU A 173 4.28 -16.54 -11.91
C LEU A 173 5.12 -17.65 -11.31
N ALA A 174 5.84 -17.34 -10.23
CA ALA A 174 6.37 -18.31 -9.29
C ALA A 174 5.29 -18.61 -8.24
N GLU A 175 4.86 -19.87 -8.16
CA GLU A 175 3.84 -20.31 -7.20
C GLU A 175 4.44 -20.51 -5.81
N ARG A 176 3.68 -20.15 -4.76
CA ARG A 176 4.05 -20.31 -3.35
C ARG A 176 5.52 -19.94 -3.03
N PRO A 177 5.96 -18.72 -3.38
CA PRO A 177 7.36 -18.32 -3.24
C PRO A 177 7.79 -18.28 -1.77
N HIS A 178 8.92 -18.90 -1.46
CA HIS A 178 9.56 -18.81 -0.15
C HIS A 178 10.52 -17.61 -0.08
N LEU A 179 9.98 -16.41 -0.30
CA LEU A 179 10.72 -15.15 -0.26
C LEU A 179 10.54 -14.48 1.12
N PRO A 180 11.60 -13.91 1.72
CA PRO A 180 11.44 -13.08 2.92
C PRO A 180 10.42 -11.95 2.69
N LEU A 181 9.49 -11.77 3.63
CA LEU A 181 8.45 -10.75 3.54
C LEU A 181 9.06 -9.35 3.48
N SER A 182 10.17 -9.14 4.18
CA SER A 182 10.95 -7.90 4.18
C SER A 182 11.50 -7.52 2.80
N TRP A 183 11.79 -8.50 1.93
CA TRP A 183 12.23 -8.25 0.55
C TRP A 183 11.08 -7.71 -0.31
N ALA A 184 9.88 -8.28 -0.18
CA ALA A 184 8.70 -7.78 -0.87
C ALA A 184 8.39 -6.32 -0.46
N VAL A 185 8.47 -6.00 0.83
CA VAL A 185 8.25 -4.63 1.34
C VAL A 185 9.35 -3.68 0.86
N ALA A 186 10.61 -4.10 0.85
CA ALA A 186 11.72 -3.30 0.34
C ALA A 186 11.59 -3.01 -1.16
N ALA A 187 11.28 -4.02 -1.98
CA ALA A 187 11.01 -3.83 -3.41
C ALA A 187 9.84 -2.86 -3.63
N SER A 188 8.76 -3.00 -2.85
CA SER A 188 7.60 -2.09 -2.90
C SER A 188 7.92 -0.66 -2.46
N SER A 189 9.00 -0.44 -1.71
CA SER A 189 9.46 0.86 -1.20
C SER A 189 10.62 1.47 -1.99
N GLY A 190 11.09 0.80 -3.06
CA GLY A 190 12.27 1.18 -3.84
C GLY A 190 12.03 2.38 -4.76
N TYR A 191 11.74 3.56 -4.20
CA TYR A 191 11.40 4.74 -5.00
C TYR A 191 12.66 5.39 -5.63
N PRO A 192 12.65 5.72 -6.94
CA PRO A 192 13.79 6.36 -7.61
C PRO A 192 14.13 7.74 -7.05
N PRO A 193 15.39 8.22 -7.20
CA PRO A 193 16.52 7.56 -7.84
C PRO A 193 17.44 6.79 -6.87
N ILE A 194 17.20 6.89 -5.56
CA ILE A 194 18.16 6.42 -4.53
C ILE A 194 17.91 4.97 -4.13
N LEU A 195 16.64 4.57 -3.97
CA LEU A 195 16.26 3.25 -3.47
C LEU A 195 15.95 2.24 -4.60
N SER A 196 16.12 2.66 -5.85
CA SER A 196 15.78 1.90 -7.06
C SER A 196 17.04 1.69 -7.92
N PRO A 197 17.21 0.53 -8.59
CA PRO A 197 16.33 -0.64 -8.52
C PRO A 197 16.58 -1.51 -7.28
N PHE A 198 15.54 -2.23 -6.86
CA PHE A 198 15.68 -3.42 -6.03
C PHE A 198 15.95 -4.62 -6.94
N GLU A 199 17.07 -5.31 -6.69
CA GLU A 199 17.46 -6.49 -7.47
C GLU A 199 17.00 -7.77 -6.78
N LEU A 200 16.21 -8.58 -7.48
CA LEU A 200 15.73 -9.88 -7.04
C LEU A 200 16.35 -10.98 -7.91
N ASP A 201 16.99 -11.96 -7.26
CA ASP A 201 17.48 -13.17 -7.93
C ASP A 201 16.33 -14.17 -8.14
N GLY A 202 15.86 -14.24 -9.37
CA GLY A 202 14.81 -15.14 -9.82
C GLY A 202 15.27 -16.59 -10.05
N ARG A 203 16.58 -16.90 -10.01
CA ARG A 203 17.09 -18.26 -10.25
C ARG A 203 16.62 -19.28 -9.21
N GLU A 204 16.22 -18.81 -8.03
CA GLU A 204 15.68 -19.64 -6.95
C GLU A 204 14.21 -20.03 -7.16
N PHE A 205 13.55 -19.48 -8.19
CA PHE A 205 12.12 -19.66 -8.42
C PHE A 205 11.83 -20.23 -9.81
N GLU A 206 10.83 -21.10 -9.88
CA GLU A 206 10.29 -21.59 -11.15
C GLU A 206 9.13 -20.69 -11.60
N PHE A 207 9.38 -19.84 -12.60
CA PHE A 207 8.34 -18.99 -13.18
C PHE A 207 7.59 -19.72 -14.29
N LYS A 208 6.32 -20.04 -14.05
CA LYS A 208 5.43 -20.64 -15.05
C LYS A 208 4.74 -19.55 -15.88
N PRO A 209 4.73 -19.64 -17.21
CA PRO A 209 4.02 -18.69 -18.04
C PRO A 209 2.51 -18.78 -17.78
N VAL A 210 1.85 -17.63 -17.67
CA VAL A 210 0.39 -17.54 -17.68
C VAL A 210 -0.12 -17.31 -19.10
N LYS A 211 -1.42 -17.45 -19.31
CA LYS A 211 -2.05 -17.14 -20.61
C LYS A 211 -1.74 -15.69 -21.01
N GLY A 212 -1.19 -15.52 -22.21
CA GLY A 212 -0.77 -14.20 -22.71
C GLY A 212 0.63 -13.75 -22.30
N ALA A 213 1.37 -14.54 -21.50
CA ALA A 213 2.76 -14.24 -21.17
C ALA A 213 3.65 -14.26 -22.42
N ASP A 214 4.37 -13.16 -22.66
CA ASP A 214 5.24 -12.94 -23.83
C ASP A 214 6.73 -12.84 -23.47
N LEU A 215 7.07 -12.84 -22.18
CA LEU A 215 8.43 -12.62 -21.67
C LEU A 215 8.94 -13.75 -20.76
N ASN A 216 8.33 -14.95 -20.74
CA ASN A 216 8.78 -16.08 -19.92
C ASN A 216 10.07 -16.71 -20.49
N GLN A 217 11.19 -16.03 -20.30
CA GLN A 217 12.51 -16.46 -20.74
C GLN A 217 13.60 -15.96 -19.79
N PRO A 218 14.80 -16.59 -19.75
CA PRO A 218 15.83 -16.30 -18.75
C PRO A 218 16.21 -14.82 -18.56
N GLY A 219 16.13 -14.01 -19.62
CA GLY A 219 16.42 -12.57 -19.54
C GLY A 219 15.43 -11.75 -18.72
N TYR A 220 14.26 -12.30 -18.38
CA TYR A 220 13.22 -11.67 -17.55
C TYR A 220 12.90 -12.45 -16.28
N THR A 221 13.38 -13.71 -16.15
CA THR A 221 13.10 -14.58 -14.99
C THR A 221 14.28 -14.78 -14.05
N ARG A 222 15.49 -14.28 -14.39
CA ARG A 222 16.71 -14.47 -13.57
C ARG A 222 17.10 -13.23 -12.78
N ASP A 223 17.44 -12.14 -13.46
CA ASP A 223 17.86 -10.91 -12.80
C ASP A 223 16.70 -9.91 -12.90
N ILE A 224 15.87 -9.85 -11.86
CA ILE A 224 14.62 -9.09 -11.86
C ILE A 224 14.86 -7.72 -11.21
N LEU A 225 14.60 -6.65 -11.96
CA LEU A 225 14.79 -5.26 -11.52
C LEU A 225 13.45 -4.61 -11.17
N LEU A 226 13.27 -4.34 -9.89
CA LEU A 226 12.03 -3.80 -9.34
C LEU A 226 12.21 -2.36 -8.85
N SER A 227 11.12 -1.61 -8.87
CA SER A 227 11.02 -0.27 -8.29
C SER A 227 9.74 -0.18 -7.45
N ASP A 228 9.57 0.92 -6.71
CA ASP A 228 8.36 1.18 -5.92
C ASP A 228 7.08 0.95 -6.75
N GLY A 229 6.08 0.31 -6.14
CA GLY A 229 4.81 0.01 -6.80
C GLY A 229 4.05 1.27 -7.24
N GLY A 230 4.34 2.41 -6.61
CA GLY A 230 3.78 3.71 -6.93
C GLY A 230 4.11 4.21 -8.33
N VAL A 231 5.21 3.75 -8.92
CA VAL A 231 5.58 4.06 -10.31
C VAL A 231 4.50 3.57 -11.29
N TYR A 232 3.84 2.44 -11.00
CA TYR A 232 2.77 1.88 -11.84
C TYR A 232 1.36 2.21 -11.30
N ASP A 233 1.15 2.00 -9.99
CA ASP A 233 -0.13 2.21 -9.33
C ASP A 233 0.05 2.56 -7.84
N ASN A 234 0.21 3.84 -7.51
CA ASN A 234 0.35 4.22 -6.10
C ASN A 234 -0.88 3.93 -5.24
N LEU A 235 -2.08 3.86 -5.80
CA LEU A 235 -3.27 3.57 -5.01
C LEU A 235 -3.41 2.06 -4.70
N GLY A 236 -2.67 1.19 -5.39
CA GLY A 236 -2.77 -0.26 -5.23
C GLY A 236 -4.13 -0.81 -5.66
N LEU A 237 -4.76 -0.20 -6.66
CA LEU A 237 -6.10 -0.58 -7.14
C LEU A 237 -6.07 -1.78 -8.09
N GLU A 238 -5.02 -1.93 -8.88
CA GLU A 238 -4.95 -2.93 -9.95
C GLU A 238 -5.24 -4.36 -9.46
N PRO A 239 -4.68 -4.84 -8.34
CA PRO A 239 -4.97 -6.20 -7.85
C PRO A 239 -6.38 -6.36 -7.27
N LEU A 240 -7.09 -5.27 -7.01
CA LEU A 240 -8.43 -5.29 -6.44
C LEU A 240 -9.51 -5.06 -7.50
N TRP A 241 -9.16 -4.40 -8.60
CA TRP A 241 -10.14 -3.84 -9.54
C TRP A 241 -11.09 -4.89 -10.10
N ARG A 242 -10.61 -6.09 -10.44
CA ARG A 242 -11.47 -7.17 -10.97
C ARG A 242 -11.81 -8.24 -9.93
N SER A 243 -11.06 -8.31 -8.84
CA SER A 243 -11.22 -9.36 -7.85
C SER A 243 -12.08 -8.97 -6.65
N CYS A 244 -12.53 -7.71 -6.55
CA CYS A 244 -13.36 -7.21 -5.46
C CYS A 244 -14.56 -6.40 -5.96
N ALA A 245 -15.75 -6.67 -5.43
CA ALA A 245 -16.99 -5.94 -5.73
C ALA A 245 -17.05 -4.60 -4.98
N ARG A 246 -16.47 -4.55 -3.77
CA ARG A 246 -16.40 -3.36 -2.92
C ARG A 246 -14.95 -3.00 -2.65
N LEU A 247 -14.63 -1.71 -2.72
CA LEU A 247 -13.28 -1.18 -2.51
C LEU A 247 -13.27 -0.13 -1.39
N LEU A 248 -12.40 -0.33 -0.42
CA LEU A 248 -12.07 0.64 0.61
C LEU A 248 -10.66 1.14 0.31
N VAL A 249 -10.50 2.45 0.08
CA VAL A 249 -9.23 3.00 -0.40
C VAL A 249 -8.74 4.07 0.55
N SER A 250 -7.66 3.75 1.28
CA SER A 250 -6.95 4.66 2.16
C SER A 250 -5.76 5.26 1.40
N ASP A 251 -5.74 6.58 1.23
CA ASP A 251 -4.69 7.28 0.49
C ASP A 251 -3.86 8.21 1.40
N GLY A 252 -2.73 7.69 1.89
CA GLY A 252 -1.77 8.42 2.72
C GLY A 252 -0.68 9.16 1.93
N GLY A 253 -0.75 9.10 0.60
CA GLY A 253 0.29 9.63 -0.26
C GLY A 253 0.32 11.16 -0.34
N GLY A 254 1.51 11.67 -0.60
CA GLY A 254 1.76 13.09 -0.79
C GLY A 254 1.16 13.57 -2.11
N ARG A 255 0.91 14.87 -2.21
CA ARG A 255 0.74 15.54 -3.51
C ARG A 255 2.02 16.27 -3.83
N LEU A 256 2.40 16.28 -5.11
CA LEU A 256 3.48 17.14 -5.55
C LEU A 256 3.06 18.61 -5.35
N ALA A 257 3.79 19.33 -4.51
CA ALA A 257 3.55 20.75 -4.27
C ALA A 257 4.06 21.60 -5.45
N ALA A 258 3.46 22.78 -5.65
CA ALA A 258 4.02 23.79 -6.52
C ALA A 258 5.39 24.21 -5.97
N GLU A 259 6.38 24.35 -6.86
CA GLU A 259 7.75 24.69 -6.50
C GLU A 259 8.17 25.87 -7.36
N GLU A 260 8.47 27.00 -6.74
CA GLU A 260 8.80 28.25 -7.44
C GLU A 260 10.11 28.13 -8.21
N LYS A 261 11.09 27.40 -7.64
CA LYS A 261 12.43 27.21 -8.20
C LYS A 261 12.83 25.74 -8.10
N PRO A 262 12.37 24.88 -9.04
CA PRO A 262 12.77 23.49 -9.05
C PRO A 262 14.29 23.35 -9.18
N LEU A 263 14.82 22.31 -8.55
CA LEU A 263 16.24 21.94 -8.67
C LEU A 263 16.65 21.87 -10.15
N ASN A 264 17.77 22.50 -10.49
CA ASN A 264 18.24 22.63 -11.87
C ASN A 264 19.33 21.61 -12.26
N HIS A 265 19.76 20.77 -11.32
CA HIS A 265 20.68 19.66 -11.58
C HIS A 265 19.91 18.41 -12.03
N MET A 266 20.55 17.56 -12.83
CA MET A 266 19.91 16.44 -13.54
C MET A 266 19.10 15.50 -12.63
N THR A 267 19.66 15.10 -11.48
CA THR A 267 18.99 14.16 -10.56
C THR A 267 17.73 14.76 -9.92
N GLY A 268 17.82 16.02 -9.45
CA GLY A 268 16.68 16.78 -8.93
C GLY A 268 15.59 16.99 -9.97
N GLN A 269 15.96 17.30 -11.23
CA GLN A 269 14.99 17.40 -12.33
C GLN A 269 14.31 16.07 -12.63
N MET A 270 15.04 14.96 -12.68
CA MET A 270 14.45 13.63 -12.90
C MET A 270 13.48 13.24 -11.79
N GLY A 271 13.84 13.52 -10.52
CA GLY A 271 12.94 13.34 -9.38
C GLY A 271 11.66 14.17 -9.51
N ARG A 272 11.78 15.45 -9.91
CA ARG A 272 10.63 16.33 -10.15
C ARG A 272 9.74 15.81 -11.28
N VAL A 273 10.31 15.37 -12.39
CA VAL A 273 9.57 14.80 -13.53
C VAL A 273 8.82 13.54 -13.11
N ALA A 274 9.49 12.61 -12.42
CA ALA A 274 8.86 11.40 -11.89
C ALA A 274 7.69 11.75 -10.95
N GLY A 275 7.87 12.74 -10.07
CA GLY A 275 6.80 13.23 -9.18
C GLY A 275 5.62 13.86 -9.92
N VAL A 276 5.85 14.56 -11.04
CA VAL A 276 4.76 15.14 -11.86
C VAL A 276 3.95 14.02 -12.53
N ILE A 277 4.63 13.02 -13.09
CA ILE A 277 4.01 11.85 -13.72
C ILE A 277 3.19 11.07 -12.69
N ASP A 278 3.77 10.72 -11.53
CA ASP A 278 3.08 10.04 -10.43
C ASP A 278 1.81 10.80 -10.01
N ASN A 279 1.91 12.12 -9.80
CA ASN A 279 0.77 12.93 -9.38
C ASN A 279 -0.37 12.92 -10.42
N GLN A 280 -0.06 12.85 -11.72
CA GLN A 280 -1.07 12.71 -12.77
C GLN A 280 -1.69 11.31 -12.81
N VAL A 281 -0.87 10.25 -12.72
CA VAL A 281 -1.35 8.86 -12.68
C VAL A 281 -2.29 8.66 -11.50
N ARG A 282 -1.91 9.10 -10.30
CA ARG A 282 -2.76 9.06 -9.10
C ARG A 282 -4.07 9.83 -9.31
N SER A 283 -4.00 11.01 -9.93
CA SER A 283 -5.20 11.82 -10.19
C SER A 283 -6.16 11.15 -11.17
N LEU A 284 -5.64 10.48 -12.20
CA LEU A 284 -6.43 9.68 -13.16
C LEU A 284 -7.07 8.47 -12.48
N ARG A 285 -6.29 7.66 -11.76
CA ARG A 285 -6.79 6.48 -11.03
C ARG A 285 -7.85 6.87 -10.00
N LYS A 286 -7.66 7.98 -9.28
CA LYS A 286 -8.68 8.52 -8.37
C LYS A 286 -9.97 8.90 -9.10
N ARG A 287 -9.90 9.58 -10.24
CA ARG A 287 -11.10 9.91 -11.03
C ARG A 287 -11.84 8.65 -11.50
N MET A 288 -11.11 7.64 -11.95
CA MET A 288 -11.68 6.34 -12.34
C MET A 288 -12.40 5.68 -11.16
N LEU A 289 -11.76 5.63 -9.99
CA LEU A 289 -12.37 5.09 -8.78
C LEU A 289 -13.64 5.85 -8.38
N MET A 290 -13.60 7.18 -8.39
CA MET A 290 -14.77 8.01 -8.07
C MET A 290 -15.91 7.84 -9.08
N ALA A 291 -15.59 7.56 -10.35
CA ALA A 291 -16.58 7.24 -11.36
C ALA A 291 -17.19 5.85 -11.11
N ALA A 292 -16.38 4.84 -10.80
CA ALA A 292 -16.83 3.49 -10.46
C ALA A 292 -17.78 3.46 -9.26
N TYR A 293 -17.52 4.28 -8.22
CA TYR A 293 -18.40 4.41 -7.06
C TYR A 293 -19.77 5.03 -7.38
N LYS A 294 -19.85 5.82 -8.45
CA LYS A 294 -21.07 6.53 -8.87
C LYS A 294 -21.75 5.89 -10.07
N ASP A 295 -21.18 4.82 -10.60
CA ASP A 295 -21.75 4.14 -11.76
C ASP A 295 -23.05 3.42 -11.36
N ARG A 296 -23.80 2.96 -12.36
CA ARG A 296 -25.01 2.17 -12.13
C ARG A 296 -24.61 0.81 -11.56
N HIS A 297 -25.37 0.31 -10.59
CA HIS A 297 -25.06 -0.95 -9.89
C HIS A 297 -25.03 -2.18 -10.81
N ASP A 298 -25.65 -2.11 -11.98
CA ASP A 298 -25.65 -3.15 -13.01
C ASP A 298 -24.47 -3.04 -14.00
N SER A 299 -23.64 -1.99 -13.90
CA SER A 299 -22.44 -1.80 -14.71
C SER A 299 -21.32 -2.73 -14.28
N ALA A 300 -20.59 -3.29 -15.25
CA ALA A 300 -19.39 -4.09 -14.99
C ALA A 300 -18.26 -3.29 -14.30
N ASP A 301 -18.29 -1.96 -14.44
CA ASP A 301 -17.30 -1.04 -13.86
C ASP A 301 -17.72 -0.53 -12.47
N TYR A 302 -18.95 -0.80 -12.03
CA TYR A 302 -19.43 -0.37 -10.71
C TYR A 302 -18.65 -1.05 -9.59
N ARG A 303 -18.20 -0.26 -8.62
CA ARG A 303 -17.60 -0.75 -7.38
C ARG A 303 -18.29 -0.09 -6.22
N GLY A 304 -18.72 -0.85 -5.22
CA GLY A 304 -19.19 -0.28 -3.97
C GLY A 304 -18.01 0.21 -3.11
N GLY A 305 -18.29 0.98 -2.06
CA GLY A 305 -17.30 1.31 -1.03
C GLY A 305 -17.01 2.81 -0.92
N THR A 306 -15.79 3.15 -0.48
CA THR A 306 -15.44 4.55 -0.15
C THR A 306 -13.95 4.81 -0.31
N TYR A 307 -13.59 6.10 -0.36
CA TYR A 307 -12.23 6.59 -0.49
C TYR A 307 -12.01 7.67 0.54
N TRP A 308 -10.85 7.66 1.18
CA TRP A 308 -10.39 8.74 2.04
C TRP A 308 -8.90 8.99 1.83
N SER A 309 -8.48 10.21 2.12
CA SER A 309 -7.09 10.59 1.96
C SER A 309 -6.65 11.52 3.06
N ILE A 310 -5.33 11.54 3.32
CA ILE A 310 -4.71 12.46 4.28
C ILE A 310 -4.98 13.94 3.96
N ARG A 311 -5.42 14.24 2.74
CA ARG A 311 -5.77 15.61 2.28
C ARG A 311 -7.26 15.82 2.07
N THR A 312 -8.10 14.84 2.38
CA THR A 312 -9.56 15.01 2.26
C THR A 312 -10.03 15.99 3.32
N LYS A 313 -10.89 16.92 2.94
CA LYS A 313 -11.59 17.79 3.89
C LYS A 313 -12.73 17.01 4.50
N ALA A 314 -12.77 16.85 5.82
CA ALA A 314 -13.78 16.02 6.49
C ALA A 314 -15.22 16.46 6.17
N GLU A 315 -15.42 17.76 5.97
CA GLU A 315 -16.71 18.37 5.62
C GLU A 315 -17.24 17.90 4.26
N SER A 316 -16.36 17.43 3.36
CA SER A 316 -16.76 16.95 2.03
C SER A 316 -17.60 15.66 2.08
N TYR A 317 -17.62 14.96 3.21
CA TYR A 317 -18.45 13.77 3.42
C TYR A 317 -19.89 14.09 3.85
N GLY A 318 -20.21 15.36 4.16
CA GLY A 318 -21.57 15.79 4.48
C GLY A 318 -22.16 15.19 5.76
N VAL A 319 -21.31 14.61 6.63
CA VAL A 319 -21.68 14.06 7.94
C VAL A 319 -20.91 14.79 9.05
N PRO A 320 -21.44 14.88 10.28
CA PRO A 320 -20.64 15.32 11.42
C PRO A 320 -19.37 14.49 11.51
N SER A 321 -18.21 15.10 11.69
CA SER A 321 -16.91 14.42 11.76
C SER A 321 -16.27 14.66 13.12
N MET A 322 -15.37 13.75 13.51
CA MET A 322 -14.55 13.94 14.71
C MET A 322 -13.71 15.21 14.53
N ALA A 323 -13.71 16.09 15.54
CA ALA A 323 -13.10 17.41 15.43
C ALA A 323 -11.57 17.30 15.38
N PHE A 324 -10.98 17.50 14.20
CA PHE A 324 -9.52 17.55 14.02
C PHE A 324 -9.11 18.90 13.44
N PRO A 325 -8.09 19.60 13.98
CA PRO A 325 -7.72 20.94 13.50
C PRO A 325 -7.31 20.92 12.01
N PRO A 326 -8.00 21.66 11.12
CA PRO A 326 -7.69 21.63 9.67
C PRO A 326 -6.26 22.07 9.33
N GLN A 327 -5.71 23.00 10.12
CA GLN A 327 -4.33 23.45 9.98
C GLN A 327 -3.35 22.32 10.29
N ARG A 328 -3.59 21.57 11.37
CA ARG A 328 -2.77 20.41 11.75
C ARG A 328 -2.87 19.30 10.71
N ALA A 329 -4.07 18.96 10.23
CA ALA A 329 -4.24 18.00 9.13
C ALA A 329 -3.43 18.41 7.88
N GLY A 330 -3.42 19.71 7.56
CA GLY A 330 -2.61 20.27 6.49
C GLY A 330 -1.09 20.11 6.70
N GLN A 331 -0.61 20.33 7.92
CA GLN A 331 0.79 20.13 8.31
C GLN A 331 1.20 18.66 8.20
N LEU A 332 0.41 17.74 8.77
CA LEU A 332 0.65 16.30 8.70
C LEU A 332 0.68 15.82 7.25
N ALA A 333 -0.24 16.29 6.42
CA ALA A 333 -0.26 15.96 5.00
C ALA A 333 0.95 16.50 4.23
N ALA A 334 1.62 17.54 4.73
CA ALA A 334 2.78 18.18 4.14
C ALA A 334 4.13 17.59 4.62
N ILE A 335 4.13 16.74 5.66
CA ILE A 335 5.31 15.95 6.04
C ILE A 335 5.87 15.26 4.79
N GLU A 336 7.18 15.28 4.58
CA GLU A 336 7.80 14.71 3.39
C GLU A 336 7.61 13.18 3.31
N THR A 337 7.54 12.65 2.09
CA THR A 337 7.53 11.19 1.87
C THR A 337 8.94 10.65 2.09
N ARG A 338 9.20 10.10 3.28
CA ARG A 338 10.48 9.50 3.66
C ARG A 338 10.32 8.40 4.73
N LEU A 339 11.38 7.62 4.94
CA LEU A 339 11.49 6.60 6.00
C LEU A 339 12.38 7.12 7.13
N ALA A 340 12.01 8.27 7.69
CA ALA A 340 12.77 8.94 8.75
C ALA A 340 11.91 9.06 10.00
N ALA A 341 12.55 9.14 11.17
CA ALA A 341 11.86 9.24 12.44
C ALA A 341 10.87 10.40 12.45
N LEU A 342 9.70 10.15 13.01
CA LEU A 342 8.66 11.14 13.25
C LEU A 342 8.50 11.36 14.75
N PRO A 343 8.38 12.62 15.22
CA PRO A 343 8.04 12.93 16.60
C PRO A 343 6.79 12.20 17.06
N ASP A 344 6.74 11.80 18.32
CA ASP A 344 5.64 10.99 18.87
C ASP A 344 4.26 11.65 18.68
N GLU A 345 4.19 12.96 18.87
CA GLU A 345 2.98 13.77 18.63
C GLU A 345 2.52 13.69 17.16
N ASP A 346 3.43 13.81 16.19
CA ASP A 346 3.12 13.65 14.77
C ASP A 346 2.61 12.22 14.47
N GLN A 347 3.12 11.21 15.18
CA GLN A 347 2.66 9.83 15.01
C GLN A 347 1.22 9.64 15.49
N MET A 348 0.93 10.10 16.71
CA MET A 348 -0.41 10.03 17.29
C MET A 348 -1.42 10.81 16.44
N ASP A 349 -1.05 12.01 16.00
CA ASP A 349 -1.89 12.85 15.16
C ASP A 349 -2.15 12.26 13.76
N LEU A 350 -1.16 11.61 13.15
CA LEU A 350 -1.36 10.89 11.89
C LEU A 350 -2.36 9.74 12.05
N ILE A 351 -2.26 9.00 13.16
CA ILE A 351 -3.18 7.92 13.49
C ILE A 351 -4.58 8.47 13.75
N ASN A 352 -4.73 9.49 14.60
CA ASN A 352 -5.99 10.17 14.87
C ASN A 352 -6.63 10.69 13.58
N TRP A 353 -5.85 11.37 12.73
CA TRP A 353 -6.36 11.90 11.48
C TRP A 353 -6.80 10.80 10.52
N GLY A 354 -6.02 9.73 10.39
CA GLY A 354 -6.37 8.55 9.61
C GLY A 354 -7.66 7.89 10.08
N TYR A 355 -7.86 7.81 11.40
CA TYR A 355 -9.07 7.29 12.03
C TYR A 355 -10.28 8.17 11.71
N ALA A 356 -10.19 9.47 12.00
CA ALA A 356 -11.28 10.42 11.86
C ALA A 356 -11.79 10.56 10.42
N ILE A 357 -10.88 10.61 9.45
CA ILE A 357 -11.28 10.74 8.05
C ILE A 357 -11.83 9.43 7.48
N CYS A 358 -11.33 8.28 7.95
CA CYS A 358 -11.90 6.98 7.64
C CYS A 358 -13.32 6.86 8.21
N ASP A 359 -13.53 7.29 9.46
CA ASP A 359 -14.83 7.30 10.13
C ASP A 359 -15.88 8.10 9.33
N ALA A 360 -15.54 9.34 8.95
CA ALA A 360 -16.43 10.17 8.14
C ALA A 360 -16.74 9.54 6.78
N ALA A 361 -15.75 8.91 6.14
CA ALA A 361 -15.91 8.25 4.85
C ALA A 361 -16.80 6.99 4.92
N LEU A 362 -16.68 6.20 5.99
CA LEU A 362 -17.52 5.02 6.23
C LEU A 362 -18.95 5.42 6.53
N ARG A 363 -19.17 6.41 7.41
CA ARG A 363 -20.50 6.89 7.76
C ARG A 363 -21.22 7.62 6.63
N SER A 364 -20.49 8.15 5.66
CA SER A 364 -21.11 8.81 4.50
C SER A 364 -21.50 7.83 3.39
N HIS A 365 -20.72 6.77 3.18
CA HIS A 365 -20.79 5.97 1.95
C HIS A 365 -20.92 4.46 2.15
N VAL A 366 -20.66 3.94 3.35
CA VAL A 366 -20.69 2.50 3.64
C VAL A 366 -21.87 2.14 4.53
N ASP A 367 -22.02 2.81 5.68
CA ASP A 367 -23.12 2.60 6.61
C ASP A 367 -23.41 3.91 7.36
N THR A 368 -24.54 4.54 7.01
CA THR A 368 -24.96 5.83 7.58
C THR A 368 -25.52 5.72 9.00
N SER A 369 -25.76 4.49 9.49
CA SER A 369 -26.23 4.23 10.86
C SER A 369 -25.09 4.02 11.86
N MET A 370 -23.86 3.85 11.36
CA MET A 370 -22.68 3.60 12.18
C MET A 370 -22.41 4.78 13.14
N PRO A 371 -22.15 4.52 14.43
CA PRO A 371 -21.81 5.57 15.38
C PRO A 371 -20.47 6.22 15.03
N ILE A 372 -20.28 7.47 15.47
CA ILE A 372 -18.97 8.12 15.45
C ILE A 372 -18.03 7.31 16.33
N GLY A 373 -16.82 7.04 15.83
CA GLY A 373 -15.80 6.31 16.61
C GLY A 373 -15.18 7.14 17.73
N ASP A 374 -14.34 6.49 18.53
CA ASP A 374 -13.63 7.09 19.65
C ASP A 374 -12.18 7.42 19.26
N TRP A 375 -11.60 8.48 19.83
CA TRP A 375 -10.23 8.87 19.50
C TRP A 375 -9.22 7.79 19.92
N PRO A 376 -8.35 7.33 19.00
CA PRO A 376 -7.24 6.44 19.34
C PRO A 376 -6.33 7.03 20.43
N TYR A 377 -6.01 8.32 20.29
CA TYR A 377 -5.24 9.10 21.25
C TYR A 377 -6.03 10.38 21.58
N PRO A 378 -6.89 10.37 22.61
CA PRO A 378 -7.59 11.59 23.01
C PRO A 378 -6.61 12.64 23.53
N ASP A 379 -6.92 13.92 23.34
CA ASP A 379 -6.23 15.00 24.07
C ASP A 379 -6.55 14.83 25.57
N ASP A 380 -5.53 14.89 26.42
CA ASP A 380 -5.65 14.84 27.89
C ASP A 380 -6.40 16.04 28.48
#